data_AF-D7R9Z1-F1
#
_entry.id   AF-D7R9Z1-F1
#
_cell.length_a   1.000
_cell.length_b   1.000
_cell.length_c   1.000
_cell.angle_alpha   90.00
_cell.angle_beta   90.00
_cell.angle_gamma   90.00
#
_symmetry.space_group_name_H-M   'P 1'
#
loop_
_entity.id
_entity.type
_entity.pdbx_description
1 polymer ?
#
loop_
_entity_poly.entity_id
_entity_poly.type
_entity_poly.pdbx_seq_one_letter_code
_entity_poly.pdbx_strand_id
1 'polypeptide(L)'
;GDLELYSEQDQHGISSEKMLKTWNENEEKAAAFTQVAESRHLDEEIVSLHCEIVELRRSPFARSQGDVMGQLEEKAIELYKQLKAKCKSPDPPHGYSDSSEMVKAILQTVQNQDRVLKDLYTHLSTILVCKQRIVDLFPKLEGAVESIKAAETTVMQMQMKRQKEFWYLLKIARAQTEPQSLPTVPKTTASETVHQLLEENQHYLSQLTSLLQDTTQETGNSVMDEDWSWIQHDSGKAQSLIS
;
A
#
# COMPACT_ATOMS: atom_id res chain seq x y z
N GLY A 1 27.93 14.39 -11.97
CA GLY A 1 27.08 13.44 -12.72
C GLY A 1 27.58 13.32 -14.16
N ASP A 2 27.11 12.32 -14.92
CA ASP A 2 27.57 12.07 -16.31
C ASP A 2 27.51 13.34 -17.19
N LEU A 3 26.49 14.19 -17.00
CA LEU A 3 26.32 15.48 -17.68
C LEU A 3 27.39 16.53 -17.34
N GLU A 4 27.86 16.58 -16.09
CA GLU A 4 28.93 17.50 -15.66
C GLU A 4 30.25 17.08 -16.30
N LEU A 5 30.61 15.80 -16.19
CA LEU A 5 31.82 15.24 -16.81
C LEU A 5 31.80 15.37 -18.34
N TYR A 6 30.62 15.23 -18.96
CA TYR A 6 30.45 15.42 -20.39
C TYR A 6 30.65 16.88 -20.82
N SER A 7 30.16 17.83 -20.02
CA SER A 7 30.28 19.27 -20.30
C SER A 7 31.72 19.77 -20.11
N GLU A 8 32.47 19.20 -19.15
CA GLU A 8 33.88 19.53 -18.91
C GLU A 8 34.80 19.14 -20.09
N GLN A 9 34.50 18.04 -20.78
CA GLN A 9 35.31 17.56 -21.91
C GLN A 9 34.93 18.19 -23.27
N ASP A 10 33.86 18.99 -23.36
CA ASP A 10 33.30 19.48 -24.63
C ASP A 10 34.30 20.24 -25.51
N GLN A 11 35.25 20.97 -24.89
CA GLN A 11 36.24 21.77 -25.61
C GLN A 11 37.43 20.97 -26.18
N HIS A 12 37.70 19.76 -25.66
CA HIS A 12 38.92 19.00 -25.98
C HIS A 12 38.66 17.50 -26.28
N GLY A 13 37.41 17.05 -26.19
CA GLY A 13 36.99 15.66 -26.32
C GLY A 13 35.91 15.45 -27.39
N ILE A 14 35.13 14.37 -27.26
CA ILE A 14 34.08 14.03 -28.23
C ILE A 14 32.76 14.66 -27.83
N SER A 15 32.30 15.62 -28.65
CA SER A 15 31.02 16.31 -28.48
C SER A 15 29.92 15.77 -29.41
N SER A 16 28.69 15.76 -28.91
CA SER A 16 27.46 15.29 -29.54
C SER A 16 26.26 15.98 -28.90
N GLU A 17 25.87 17.10 -29.50
CA GLU A 17 24.75 17.93 -29.07
C GLU A 17 23.43 17.14 -28.96
N LYS A 18 23.20 16.19 -29.89
CA LYS A 18 22.01 15.33 -29.90
C LYS A 18 21.89 14.47 -28.64
N MET A 19 23.02 13.93 -28.17
CA MET A 19 23.07 13.09 -26.99
C MET A 19 22.91 13.92 -25.73
N LEU A 20 23.61 15.07 -25.65
CA LEU A 20 23.46 16.02 -24.55
C LEU A 20 21.99 16.46 -24.38
N LYS A 21 21.31 16.79 -25.48
CA LYS A 21 19.89 17.12 -25.47
C LYS A 21 19.03 15.97 -24.93
N THR A 22 19.27 14.74 -25.41
CA THR A 22 18.54 13.55 -24.95
C THR A 22 18.76 13.30 -23.45
N TRP A 23 19.97 13.54 -22.94
CA TRP A 23 20.29 13.34 -21.53
C TRP A 23 19.64 14.40 -20.62
N ASN A 24 19.61 15.66 -21.06
CA ASN A 24 18.85 16.71 -20.36
C ASN A 24 17.35 16.40 -20.33
N GLU A 25 16.76 16.05 -21.48
CA GLU A 25 15.34 15.63 -21.54
C GLU A 25 15.05 14.44 -20.62
N ASN A 26 16.01 13.50 -20.53
CA ASN A 26 15.90 12.36 -19.63
C ASN A 26 15.95 12.78 -18.15
N GLU A 27 16.83 13.70 -17.77
CA GLU A 27 16.93 14.23 -16.41
C GLU A 27 15.65 14.98 -16.00
N GLU A 28 15.12 15.85 -16.86
CA GLU A 28 13.84 16.54 -16.63
C GLU A 28 12.69 15.55 -16.44
N LYS A 29 12.62 14.52 -17.28
CA LYS A 29 11.59 13.48 -17.19
C LYS A 29 11.70 12.65 -15.91
N ALA A 30 12.92 12.32 -15.47
CA ALA A 30 13.15 11.63 -14.20
C ALA A 30 12.79 12.50 -12.99
N ALA A 31 13.08 13.79 -13.05
CA ALA A 31 12.67 14.75 -12.02
C ALA A 31 11.14 14.85 -11.91
N ALA A 32 10.43 14.80 -13.04
CA ALA A 32 8.96 14.79 -13.07
C ALA A 32 8.36 13.56 -12.37
N PHE A 33 8.99 12.37 -12.48
CA PHE A 33 8.56 11.19 -11.74
C PHE A 33 8.74 11.32 -10.22
N THR A 34 9.62 12.22 -9.75
CA THR A 34 9.88 12.44 -8.33
C THR A 34 8.87 13.41 -7.70
N GLN A 35 8.13 14.19 -8.49
CA GLN A 35 6.98 14.98 -8.02
C GLN A 35 5.76 14.07 -7.78
N VAL A 36 5.90 13.13 -6.85
CA VAL A 36 4.86 12.15 -6.46
C VAL A 36 3.84 12.81 -5.51
N ALA A 37 3.22 13.90 -5.96
CA ALA A 37 2.18 14.58 -5.17
C ALA A 37 0.94 13.68 -4.98
N GLU A 38 0.63 12.83 -5.97
CA GLU A 38 -0.54 11.97 -5.96
C GLU A 38 -0.42 10.80 -4.98
N SER A 39 0.73 10.11 -4.89
CA SER A 39 0.86 8.99 -3.93
C SER A 39 0.94 9.47 -2.47
N ARG A 40 1.53 10.65 -2.21
CA ARG A 40 1.55 11.21 -0.86
C ARG A 40 0.13 11.54 -0.36
N HIS A 41 -0.72 12.10 -1.22
CA HIS A 41 -2.11 12.35 -0.86
C HIS A 41 -2.87 11.05 -0.57
N LEU A 42 -2.63 9.99 -1.34
CA LEU A 42 -3.23 8.68 -1.09
C LEU A 42 -2.79 8.10 0.26
N ASP A 43 -1.51 8.23 0.62
CA ASP A 43 -1.01 7.78 1.93
C ASP A 43 -1.69 8.54 3.08
N GLU A 44 -1.82 9.87 2.96
CA GLU A 44 -2.53 10.69 3.95
C GLU A 44 -4.01 10.28 4.09
N GLU A 45 -4.69 10.00 2.97
CA GLU A 45 -6.08 9.53 2.94
C GLU A 45 -6.24 8.13 3.59
N ILE A 46 -5.30 7.22 3.31
CA ILE A 46 -5.25 5.87 3.90
C ILE A 46 -5.04 5.94 5.40
N VAL A 47 -4.08 6.75 5.88
CA VAL A 47 -3.80 6.91 7.31
C VAL A 47 -5.01 7.51 8.02
N SER A 48 -5.63 8.55 7.46
CA SER A 48 -6.84 9.16 8.03
C SER A 48 -7.97 8.12 8.16
N LEU A 49 -8.23 7.35 7.10
CA LEU A 49 -9.27 6.32 7.11
C LEU A 49 -8.96 5.20 8.11
N HIS A 50 -7.68 4.81 8.23
CA HIS A 50 -7.25 3.81 9.20
C HIS A 50 -7.49 4.29 10.64
N CYS A 51 -7.17 5.55 10.95
CA CYS A 51 -7.46 6.14 12.26
C CYS A 51 -8.96 6.11 12.58
N GLU A 52 -9.82 6.49 11.63
CA GLU A 52 -11.28 6.45 11.80
C GLU A 52 -11.79 5.02 12.08
N ILE A 53 -11.27 4.01 11.36
CA ILE A 53 -11.62 2.61 11.58
C ILE A 53 -11.18 2.12 12.97
N VAL A 54 -10.00 2.52 13.42
CA VAL A 54 -9.50 2.17 14.76
C VAL A 54 -10.39 2.77 15.85
N GLU A 55 -10.79 4.04 15.71
CA GLU A 55 -11.71 4.70 16.64
C GLU A 55 -13.10 4.04 16.64
N LEU A 56 -13.61 3.64 15.46
CA LEU A 56 -14.86 2.88 15.36
C LEU A 56 -14.80 1.56 16.14
N ARG A 57 -13.68 0.82 16.05
CA ARG A 57 -13.48 -0.44 16.79
C ARG A 57 -13.38 -0.25 18.31
N ARG A 58 -12.96 0.94 18.77
CA ARG A 58 -12.90 1.30 20.19
C ARG A 58 -14.23 1.76 20.76
N SER A 59 -15.25 1.99 19.93
CA SER A 59 -16.54 2.52 20.34
C SER A 59 -17.25 1.65 21.42
N PRO A 60 -17.82 2.26 22.48
CA PRO A 60 -18.59 1.57 23.54
C PRO A 60 -19.84 0.84 23.03
N PHE A 61 -20.27 1.12 21.80
CA PHE A 61 -21.40 0.48 21.13
C PHE A 61 -21.26 -1.04 21.09
N ALA A 62 -20.04 -1.53 20.95
CA ALA A 62 -19.75 -2.96 20.92
C ALA A 62 -19.76 -3.64 22.29
N ARG A 63 -19.78 -2.90 23.41
CA ARG A 63 -19.45 -3.45 24.74
C ARG A 63 -20.46 -3.23 25.86
N SER A 64 -21.35 -2.22 25.79
CA SER A 64 -22.08 -1.76 27.00
C SER A 64 -23.62 -1.74 26.93
N GLN A 65 -24.23 -2.15 25.81
CA GLN A 65 -25.67 -1.91 25.60
C GLN A 65 -26.61 -3.07 25.95
N GLY A 66 -26.09 -4.29 26.08
CA GLY A 66 -26.89 -5.45 26.47
C GLY A 66 -27.42 -5.40 27.92
N ASP A 67 -26.77 -4.62 28.79
CA ASP A 67 -27.03 -4.62 30.22
C ASP A 67 -28.40 -3.99 30.59
N VAL A 68 -28.72 -2.81 30.04
CA VAL A 68 -29.98 -2.11 30.36
C VAL A 68 -31.20 -2.86 29.85
N MET A 69 -31.12 -3.43 28.64
CA MET A 69 -32.23 -4.22 28.08
C MET A 69 -32.46 -5.49 28.90
N GLY A 70 -31.39 -6.17 29.31
CA GLY A 70 -31.48 -7.34 30.19
C GLY A 70 -32.11 -7.01 31.55
N GLN A 71 -31.77 -5.87 32.15
CA GLN A 71 -32.38 -5.43 33.41
C GLN A 71 -33.89 -5.17 33.29
N LEU A 72 -34.34 -4.61 32.16
CA LEU A 72 -35.77 -4.37 31.92
C LEU A 72 -36.53 -5.69 31.70
N GLU A 73 -35.92 -6.65 31.01
CA GLU A 73 -36.46 -8.00 30.87
C GLU A 73 -36.60 -8.68 32.24
N GLU A 74 -35.55 -8.67 33.06
CA GLU A 74 -35.57 -9.28 34.39
C GLU A 74 -36.65 -8.65 35.29
N LYS A 75 -36.80 -7.32 35.23
CA LYS A 75 -37.88 -6.60 35.92
C LYS A 75 -39.27 -7.09 35.48
N ALA A 76 -39.50 -7.24 34.17
CA ALA A 76 -40.79 -7.71 33.65
C ALA A 76 -41.08 -9.16 34.07
N ILE A 77 -40.06 -10.03 34.06
CA ILE A 77 -40.16 -11.42 34.54
C ILE A 77 -40.57 -11.43 36.02
N GLU A 78 -39.95 -10.60 36.85
CA GLU A 78 -40.23 -10.58 38.29
C GLU A 78 -41.64 -10.05 38.59
N LEU A 79 -42.09 -8.98 37.90
CA LEU A 79 -43.46 -8.49 38.00
C LEU A 79 -44.49 -9.57 37.61
N TYR A 80 -44.21 -10.35 36.58
CA TYR A 80 -45.08 -11.46 36.18
C TYR A 80 -45.13 -12.59 37.22
N LYS A 81 -43.99 -12.96 37.81
CA LYS A 81 -43.95 -13.95 38.91
C LYS A 81 -44.79 -13.49 40.10
N GLN A 82 -44.68 -12.22 40.48
CA GLN A 82 -45.47 -11.63 41.56
C GLN A 82 -46.97 -11.69 41.27
N LEU A 83 -47.38 -11.35 40.05
CA LEU A 83 -48.79 -11.47 39.62
C LEU A 83 -49.28 -12.91 39.72
N LYS A 84 -48.51 -13.87 39.20
CA LYS A 84 -48.84 -15.30 39.24
C LYS A 84 -48.94 -15.84 40.67
N ALA A 85 -48.08 -15.39 41.58
CA ALA A 85 -48.14 -15.75 43.00
C ALA A 85 -49.40 -15.20 43.67
N LYS A 86 -49.74 -13.94 43.38
CA LYS A 86 -50.93 -13.27 43.92
C LYS A 86 -52.23 -13.97 43.48
N CYS A 87 -52.32 -14.41 42.22
CA CYS A 87 -53.47 -15.17 41.71
C CYS A 87 -53.67 -16.55 42.37
N LYS A 88 -52.64 -17.10 43.02
CA LYS A 88 -52.72 -18.40 43.73
C LYS A 88 -53.06 -18.26 45.22
N SER A 89 -53.19 -17.04 45.74
CA SER A 89 -53.48 -16.80 47.15
C SER A 89 -54.96 -17.12 47.48
N PRO A 90 -55.28 -17.61 48.70
CA PRO A 90 -56.64 -18.02 49.06
C PRO A 90 -57.62 -16.85 49.30
N ASP A 91 -57.14 -15.60 49.27
CA ASP A 91 -57.95 -14.42 49.57
C ASP A 91 -58.94 -14.12 48.43
N PRO A 92 -60.18 -13.68 48.75
CA PRO A 92 -61.20 -13.41 47.74
C PRO A 92 -60.70 -12.35 46.73
N PRO A 93 -60.93 -12.58 45.41
CA PRO A 93 -60.31 -11.78 44.37
C PRO A 93 -60.81 -10.34 44.47
N HIS A 94 -59.97 -9.46 44.98
CA HIS A 94 -60.17 -8.03 44.83
C HIS A 94 -60.01 -7.74 43.33
N GLY A 95 -61.11 -7.37 42.68
CA GLY A 95 -61.29 -7.32 41.22
C GLY A 95 -60.47 -6.28 40.45
N TYR A 96 -59.29 -5.88 40.95
CA TYR A 96 -58.38 -4.99 40.26
C TYR A 96 -56.95 -5.16 40.78
N SER A 97 -56.00 -5.45 39.88
CA SER A 97 -54.56 -5.41 40.16
C SER A 97 -53.93 -4.23 39.42
N ASP A 98 -53.27 -3.33 40.14
CA ASP A 98 -52.51 -2.24 39.53
C ASP A 98 -51.43 -2.78 38.59
N SER A 99 -51.46 -2.33 37.34
CA SER A 99 -50.50 -2.70 36.28
C SER A 99 -49.51 -1.60 35.94
N SER A 100 -49.52 -0.48 36.68
CA SER A 100 -48.71 0.71 36.42
C SER A 100 -47.21 0.40 36.26
N GLU A 101 -46.64 -0.45 37.13
CA GLU A 101 -45.22 -0.83 37.06
C GLU A 101 -44.89 -1.70 35.85
N MET A 102 -45.81 -2.56 35.40
CA MET A 102 -45.64 -3.32 34.16
C MET A 102 -45.70 -2.40 32.95
N VAL A 103 -46.68 -1.48 32.92
CA VAL A 103 -46.79 -0.47 31.86
C VAL A 103 -45.53 0.40 31.80
N LYS A 104 -44.99 0.79 32.95
CA LYS A 104 -43.73 1.56 33.05
C LYS A 104 -42.54 0.77 32.52
N ALA A 105 -42.41 -0.52 32.86
CA ALA A 105 -41.35 -1.37 32.34
C ALA A 105 -41.45 -1.50 30.80
N ILE A 106 -42.65 -1.73 30.26
CA ILE A 106 -42.89 -1.79 28.81
C ILE A 106 -42.50 -0.48 28.13
N LEU A 107 -42.94 0.67 28.68
CA LEU A 107 -42.60 1.97 28.11
C LEU A 107 -41.09 2.23 28.11
N GLN A 108 -40.40 1.88 29.21
CA GLN A 108 -38.95 1.99 29.31
C GLN A 108 -38.23 1.09 28.29
N THR A 109 -38.74 -0.14 28.05
CA THR A 109 -38.20 -1.05 27.04
C THR A 109 -38.32 -0.46 25.64
N VAL A 110 -39.48 0.07 25.26
CA VAL A 110 -39.69 0.69 23.95
C VAL A 110 -38.77 1.90 23.76
N GLN A 111 -38.70 2.79 24.76
CA GLN A 111 -37.82 3.96 24.70
C GLN A 111 -36.33 3.58 24.60
N ASN A 112 -35.90 2.57 25.36
CA ASN A 112 -34.53 2.05 25.28
C ASN A 112 -34.25 1.42 23.92
N GLN A 113 -35.19 0.66 23.37
CA GLN A 113 -35.09 0.07 22.05
C GLN A 113 -34.92 1.12 20.96
N ASP A 114 -35.74 2.16 20.95
CA ASP A 114 -35.66 3.24 19.95
C ASP A 114 -34.30 3.95 19.99
N ARG A 115 -33.81 4.23 21.21
CA ARG A 115 -32.49 4.82 21.41
C ARG A 115 -31.37 3.91 20.89
N VAL A 116 -31.35 2.65 21.32
CA VAL A 116 -30.33 1.67 20.90
C VAL A 116 -30.37 1.47 19.38
N LEU A 117 -31.56 1.38 18.80
CA LEU A 117 -31.73 1.19 17.37
C LEU A 117 -31.20 2.40 16.59
N LYS A 118 -31.54 3.62 17.02
CA LYS A 118 -31.03 4.86 16.40
C LYS A 118 -29.50 4.92 16.44
N ASP A 119 -28.93 4.62 17.59
CA ASP A 119 -27.49 4.69 17.74
C ASP A 119 -26.80 3.54 16.95
N LEU A 120 -27.42 2.35 16.86
CA LEU A 120 -26.94 1.23 16.03
C LEU A 120 -26.92 1.61 14.56
N TYR A 121 -27.99 2.23 14.05
CA TYR A 121 -28.04 2.74 12.69
C TYR A 121 -26.93 3.77 12.45
N THR A 122 -26.69 4.68 13.40
CA THR A 122 -25.61 5.67 13.28
C THR A 122 -24.24 5.00 13.19
N HIS A 123 -23.98 3.97 14.01
CA HIS A 123 -22.74 3.22 13.97
C HIS A 123 -22.57 2.45 12.65
N LEU A 124 -23.62 1.73 12.21
CA LEU A 124 -23.64 1.02 10.93
C LEU A 124 -23.45 1.95 9.74
N SER A 125 -24.10 3.13 9.74
CA SER A 125 -23.90 4.14 8.71
C SER A 125 -22.44 4.58 8.62
N THR A 126 -21.78 4.78 9.76
CA THR A 126 -20.36 5.16 9.77
C THR A 126 -19.47 4.03 9.24
N ILE A 127 -19.75 2.77 9.61
CA ILE A 127 -19.05 1.59 9.06
C ILE A 127 -19.21 1.51 7.54
N LEU A 128 -20.44 1.73 7.03
CA LEU A 128 -20.72 1.72 5.59
C LEU A 128 -19.96 2.82 4.85
N VAL A 129 -19.87 4.03 5.42
CA VAL A 129 -19.08 5.13 4.86
C VAL A 129 -17.59 4.77 4.80
N CYS A 130 -17.02 4.24 5.88
CA CYS A 130 -15.63 3.77 5.87
C CYS A 130 -15.41 2.69 4.81
N LYS A 131 -16.32 1.71 4.71
CA LYS A 131 -16.25 0.67 3.68
C LYS A 131 -16.29 1.25 2.27
N GLN A 132 -17.17 2.21 2.01
CA GLN A 132 -17.25 2.87 0.71
C GLN A 132 -15.94 3.60 0.38
N ARG A 133 -15.36 4.33 1.34
CA ARG A 133 -14.07 4.99 1.17
C ARG A 133 -12.94 4.01 0.85
N ILE A 134 -12.92 2.82 1.47
CA ILE A 134 -11.97 1.76 1.12
C ILE A 134 -12.15 1.34 -0.34
N VAL A 135 -13.41 1.08 -0.76
CA VAL A 135 -13.73 0.67 -2.14
C VAL A 135 -13.30 1.74 -3.15
N ASP A 136 -13.50 3.02 -2.83
CA ASP A 136 -13.12 4.14 -3.70
C ASP A 136 -11.60 4.39 -3.75
N LEU A 137 -10.87 3.99 -2.70
CA LEU A 137 -9.41 4.10 -2.62
C LEU A 137 -8.69 3.02 -3.46
N PHE A 138 -9.22 1.80 -3.53
CA PHE A 138 -8.62 0.70 -4.28
C PHE A 138 -8.21 1.05 -5.72
N PRO A 139 -9.11 1.57 -6.59
CA PRO A 139 -8.74 1.88 -7.98
C PRO A 139 -7.69 2.99 -8.08
N LYS A 140 -7.68 3.94 -7.12
CA LYS A 140 -6.64 4.99 -7.07
C LYS A 140 -5.27 4.40 -6.73
N LEU A 141 -5.23 3.46 -5.78
CA LEU A 141 -4.01 2.76 -5.39
C LEU A 141 -3.48 1.91 -6.54
N GLU A 142 -4.35 1.16 -7.22
CA GLU A 142 -3.99 0.39 -8.41
C GLU A 142 -3.41 1.30 -9.51
N GLY A 143 -4.05 2.45 -9.77
CA GLY A 143 -3.55 3.44 -10.73
C GLY A 143 -2.18 4.01 -10.35
N ALA A 144 -1.96 4.32 -9.07
CA ALA A 144 -0.68 4.80 -8.57
C ALA A 144 0.43 3.74 -8.74
N VAL A 145 0.14 2.48 -8.39
CA VAL A 145 1.08 1.36 -8.58
C VAL A 145 1.43 1.18 -10.04
N GLU A 146 0.46 1.23 -10.95
CA GLU A 146 0.71 1.08 -12.38
C GLU A 146 1.54 2.25 -12.95
N SER A 147 1.26 3.48 -12.49
CA SER A 147 2.06 4.66 -12.85
C SER A 147 3.50 4.54 -12.37
N ILE A 148 3.72 4.03 -11.15
CA ILE A 148 5.07 3.79 -10.61
C ILE A 148 5.82 2.76 -11.46
N LYS A 149 5.18 1.63 -11.80
CA LYS A 149 5.79 0.60 -12.67
C LYS A 149 6.12 1.12 -14.07
N ALA A 150 5.27 1.96 -14.64
CA ALA A 150 5.50 2.60 -15.93
C ALA A 150 6.68 3.57 -15.87
N ALA A 151 6.77 4.37 -14.79
CA ALA A 151 7.89 5.26 -14.53
C ALA A 151 9.20 4.48 -14.35
N GLU A 152 9.19 3.42 -13.54
CA GLU A 152 10.33 2.52 -13.32
C GLU A 152 10.86 1.94 -14.63
N THR A 153 9.97 1.38 -15.45
CA THR A 153 10.32 0.81 -16.76
C THR A 153 10.96 1.88 -17.66
N THR A 154 10.41 3.08 -17.66
CA THR A 154 10.92 4.20 -18.45
C THR A 154 12.31 4.63 -17.98
N VAL A 155 12.51 4.77 -16.67
CA VAL A 155 13.80 5.11 -16.07
C VAL A 155 14.84 4.03 -16.38
N MET A 156 14.48 2.74 -16.28
CA MET A 156 15.38 1.63 -16.61
C MET A 156 15.80 1.66 -18.08
N GLN A 157 14.88 1.95 -19.00
CA GLN A 157 15.19 2.10 -20.43
C GLN A 157 16.09 3.30 -20.71
N MET A 158 15.79 4.46 -20.11
CA MET A 158 16.61 5.67 -20.22
C MET A 158 18.03 5.40 -19.73
N GLN A 159 18.16 4.66 -18.63
CA GLN A 159 19.45 4.34 -18.05
C GLN A 159 20.26 3.35 -18.91
N MET A 160 19.62 2.31 -19.42
CA MET A 160 20.26 1.40 -20.39
C MET A 160 20.72 2.12 -21.66
N LYS A 161 19.92 3.06 -22.17
CA LYS A 161 20.26 3.87 -23.34
C LYS A 161 21.49 4.75 -23.05
N ARG A 162 21.50 5.44 -21.91
CA ARG A 162 22.63 6.28 -21.49
C ARG A 162 23.94 5.50 -21.40
N GLN A 163 23.91 4.31 -20.80
CA GLN A 163 25.08 3.42 -20.71
C GLN A 163 25.60 2.98 -22.09
N LYS A 164 24.69 2.62 -23.02
CA LYS A 164 25.07 2.25 -24.39
C LYS A 164 25.70 3.41 -25.16
N GLU A 165 25.14 4.60 -25.01
CA GLU A 165 25.62 5.83 -25.63
C GLU A 165 27.01 6.22 -25.09
N PHE A 166 27.22 6.10 -23.78
CA PHE A 166 28.52 6.30 -23.15
C PHE A 166 29.57 5.30 -23.68
N TRP A 167 29.21 4.02 -23.80
CA TRP A 167 30.09 3.03 -24.43
C TRP A 167 30.43 3.48 -25.86
N TYR A 168 29.44 3.85 -26.67
CA TYR A 168 29.66 4.28 -28.05
C TYR A 168 30.65 5.44 -28.16
N LEU A 169 30.58 6.43 -27.27
CA LEU A 169 31.60 7.49 -27.17
C LEU A 169 33.00 6.94 -26.95
N LEU A 170 33.18 5.97 -26.06
CA LEU A 170 34.47 5.32 -25.81
C LEU A 170 35.00 4.59 -27.06
N LYS A 171 34.13 3.97 -27.88
CA LYS A 171 34.57 3.39 -29.19
C LYS A 171 35.16 4.46 -30.09
N ILE A 172 34.48 5.59 -30.21
CA ILE A 172 34.92 6.69 -31.08
C ILE A 172 36.23 7.26 -30.55
N ALA A 173 36.34 7.49 -29.24
CA ALA A 173 37.57 7.99 -28.60
C ALA A 173 38.76 7.10 -28.95
N ARG A 174 38.59 5.79 -28.78
CA ARG A 174 39.63 4.79 -29.10
C ARG A 174 40.05 4.84 -30.56
N ALA A 175 39.09 4.94 -31.49
CA ALA A 175 39.38 4.98 -32.92
C ALA A 175 40.11 6.28 -33.36
N GLN A 176 39.82 7.41 -32.72
CA GLN A 176 40.51 8.69 -32.99
C GLN A 176 41.97 8.69 -32.48
N THR A 177 42.30 7.85 -31.50
CA THR A 177 43.67 7.68 -30.98
C THR A 177 44.55 6.69 -31.75
N GLU A 178 44.08 6.03 -32.81
CA GLU A 178 44.91 5.16 -33.68
C GLU A 178 45.35 5.90 -34.96
N PRO A 179 46.62 6.33 -35.10
CA PRO A 179 47.09 6.99 -36.31
C PRO A 179 47.56 5.98 -37.37
N GLN A 180 47.07 6.12 -38.61
CA GLN A 180 47.76 5.62 -39.79
C GLN A 180 49.08 6.39 -39.99
N SER A 181 50.19 5.64 -39.90
CA SER A 181 51.53 5.86 -40.47
C SER A 181 52.29 7.19 -40.23
N LEU A 182 53.36 7.14 -39.42
CA LEU A 182 54.78 7.46 -39.72
C LEU A 182 55.65 7.32 -38.43
N PRO A 183 56.99 7.23 -38.51
CA PRO A 183 57.75 6.20 -37.79
C PRO A 183 58.35 6.58 -36.42
N THR A 184 58.42 5.55 -35.56
CA THR A 184 59.39 5.29 -34.47
C THR A 184 59.46 6.24 -33.27
N VAL A 185 58.71 5.93 -32.19
CA VAL A 185 59.05 6.15 -30.75
C VAL A 185 58.27 5.09 -29.93
N PRO A 186 58.81 4.47 -28.84
CA PRO A 186 58.32 3.19 -28.35
C PRO A 186 56.90 3.24 -27.78
N LYS A 187 56.05 2.45 -28.44
CA LYS A 187 54.63 2.25 -28.19
C LYS A 187 54.49 0.99 -27.32
N THR A 188 54.66 1.11 -26.01
CA THR A 188 54.46 -0.04 -25.10
C THR A 188 53.64 0.26 -23.86
N THR A 189 53.62 1.48 -23.31
CA THR A 189 52.98 1.73 -22.01
C THR A 189 51.47 2.02 -22.08
N ALA A 190 51.01 2.86 -23.02
CA ALA A 190 49.60 3.30 -23.03
C ALA A 190 48.60 2.24 -23.52
N SER A 191 49.05 1.32 -24.40
CA SER A 191 48.18 0.25 -24.93
C SER A 191 47.89 -0.81 -23.87
N GLU A 192 48.83 -1.09 -22.97
CA GLU A 192 48.66 -2.02 -21.87
C GLU A 192 47.67 -1.46 -20.83
N THR A 193 47.77 -0.16 -20.52
CA THR A 193 46.85 0.50 -19.56
C THR A 193 45.40 0.52 -20.05
N VAL A 194 45.17 0.77 -21.34
CA VAL A 194 43.81 0.75 -21.92
C VAL A 194 43.23 -0.67 -21.95
N HIS A 195 44.07 -1.68 -22.22
CA HIS A 195 43.59 -3.06 -22.23
C HIS A 195 43.22 -3.54 -20.83
N GLN A 196 44.02 -3.14 -19.84
CA GLN A 196 43.80 -3.45 -18.42
C GLN A 196 42.53 -2.77 -17.88
N LEU A 197 42.27 -1.52 -18.27
CA LEU A 197 41.01 -0.81 -17.93
C LEU A 197 39.78 -1.47 -18.58
N LEU A 198 39.92 -2.02 -19.79
CA LEU A 198 38.83 -2.76 -20.44
C LEU A 198 38.54 -4.08 -19.73
N GLU A 199 39.57 -4.80 -19.28
CA GLU A 199 39.40 -6.02 -18.47
C GLU A 199 38.75 -5.71 -17.12
N GLU A 200 39.18 -4.65 -16.43
CA GLU A 200 38.56 -4.21 -15.18
C GLU A 200 37.10 -3.80 -15.38
N ASN A 201 36.79 -3.05 -16.44
CA ASN A 201 35.41 -2.66 -16.72
C ASN A 201 34.52 -3.87 -17.03
N GLN A 202 35.04 -4.85 -17.78
CA GLN A 202 34.35 -6.10 -18.05
C GLN A 202 34.16 -6.91 -16.76
N HIS A 203 35.15 -6.91 -15.87
CA HIS A 203 35.05 -7.53 -14.56
C HIS A 203 33.98 -6.86 -13.68
N TYR A 204 33.94 -5.53 -13.62
CA TYR A 204 32.91 -4.78 -12.87
C TYR A 204 31.50 -5.01 -13.42
N LEU A 205 31.34 -5.05 -14.75
CA LEU A 205 30.06 -5.38 -15.39
C LEU A 205 29.59 -6.80 -15.02
N SER A 206 30.50 -7.78 -15.04
CA SER A 206 30.18 -9.14 -14.62
C SER A 206 29.81 -9.21 -13.13
N GLN A 207 30.53 -8.50 -12.27
CA GLN A 207 30.22 -8.41 -10.83
C GLN A 207 28.85 -7.78 -10.58
N LEU A 208 28.53 -6.66 -11.23
CA LEU A 208 27.25 -5.98 -11.09
C LEU A 208 26.10 -6.86 -11.57
N THR A 209 26.30 -7.58 -12.68
CA THR A 209 25.30 -8.51 -13.22
C THR A 209 25.02 -9.66 -12.26
N SER A 210 26.06 -10.21 -11.63
CA SER A 210 25.92 -11.25 -10.59
C SER A 210 25.17 -10.71 -9.37
N LEU A 211 25.57 -9.54 -8.85
CA LEU A 211 24.92 -8.92 -7.69
C LEU A 211 23.44 -8.61 -7.94
N LEU A 212 23.09 -8.18 -9.16
CA LEU A 212 21.69 -7.96 -9.55
C LEU A 212 20.91 -9.27 -9.62
N GLN A 213 21.51 -10.35 -10.16
CA GLN A 213 20.89 -11.67 -10.17
C GLN A 213 20.68 -12.21 -8.75
N ASP A 214 21.69 -12.09 -7.88
CA ASP A 214 21.62 -12.52 -6.49
C ASP A 214 20.54 -11.72 -5.73
N THR A 215 20.48 -10.40 -5.91
CA THR A 215 19.43 -9.56 -5.29
C THR A 215 18.03 -9.92 -5.81
N THR A 216 17.90 -10.19 -7.11
CA THR A 216 16.61 -10.60 -7.71
C THR A 216 16.18 -11.98 -7.21
N GLN A 217 17.13 -12.87 -6.98
CA GLN A 217 16.89 -14.22 -6.47
C GLN A 217 16.62 -14.23 -4.96
N GLU A 218 17.33 -13.41 -4.17
CA GLU A 218 17.07 -13.24 -2.74
C GLU A 218 15.72 -12.57 -2.48
N THR A 219 15.36 -11.53 -3.26
CA THR A 219 14.02 -10.91 -3.17
C THR A 219 12.92 -11.86 -3.65
N GLY A 220 13.15 -12.64 -4.72
CA GLY A 220 12.23 -13.66 -5.20
C GLY A 220 12.02 -14.81 -4.21
N ASN A 221 13.10 -15.31 -3.60
CA ASN A 221 13.05 -16.35 -2.59
C ASN A 221 12.44 -15.82 -1.28
N SER A 222 12.83 -14.62 -0.83
CA SER A 222 12.29 -13.98 0.38
C SER A 222 10.78 -13.74 0.28
N VAL A 223 10.27 -13.38 -0.90
CA VAL A 223 8.82 -13.23 -1.14
C VAL A 223 8.08 -14.57 -1.16
N MET A 224 8.73 -15.65 -1.60
CA MET A 224 8.17 -17.01 -1.60
C MET A 224 8.28 -17.72 -0.24
N ASP A 225 9.20 -17.29 0.63
CA ASP A 225 9.41 -17.84 1.98
C ASP A 225 8.55 -17.14 3.06
N GLU A 226 7.81 -16.08 2.69
CA GLU A 226 6.79 -15.50 3.58
C GLU A 226 5.56 -16.42 3.66
N ASP A 227 5.10 -16.67 4.87
CA ASP A 227 3.95 -17.53 5.15
C ASP A 227 2.64 -16.83 4.74
N TRP A 228 2.17 -17.11 3.52
CA TRP A 228 0.90 -16.62 2.98
C TRP A 228 -0.31 -17.45 3.39
N SER A 229 -0.20 -18.33 4.41
CA SER A 229 -1.29 -19.20 4.87
C SER A 229 -2.57 -18.45 5.26
N TRP A 230 -2.48 -17.16 5.62
CA TRP A 230 -3.63 -16.31 5.94
C TRP A 230 -4.43 -15.84 4.70
N ILE A 231 -3.91 -15.97 3.48
CA ILE A 231 -4.65 -15.69 2.23
C ILE A 231 -5.55 -16.87 1.83
N GLN A 232 -5.27 -18.09 2.30
CA GLN A 232 -5.98 -19.30 1.85
C GLN A 232 -7.25 -19.65 2.63
N HIS A 233 -7.62 -18.86 3.64
CA HIS A 233 -8.82 -19.09 4.44
C HIS A 233 -10.05 -18.35 3.88
N ASP A 234 -10.52 -18.71 2.68
CA ASP A 234 -11.97 -18.57 2.39
C ASP A 234 -12.56 -19.41 1.23
N SER A 235 -11.84 -20.38 0.66
CA SER A 235 -12.42 -21.24 -0.39
C SER A 235 -13.15 -22.49 0.13
N GLY A 236 -13.16 -22.74 1.44
CA GLY A 236 -13.59 -24.02 2.03
C GLY A 236 -14.93 -24.06 2.79
N LYS A 237 -15.62 -22.93 3.03
CA LYS A 237 -16.87 -22.92 3.85
C LYS A 237 -18.16 -22.65 3.08
N ALA A 238 -18.16 -22.80 1.76
CA ALA A 238 -19.35 -22.63 0.93
C ALA A 238 -20.08 -23.94 0.52
N GLN A 239 -19.69 -25.13 1.03
CA GLN A 239 -20.28 -26.41 0.58
C GLN A 239 -20.83 -27.35 1.67
N SER A 240 -21.15 -26.87 2.88
CA SER A 240 -21.70 -27.73 3.95
C SER A 240 -23.14 -27.40 4.39
N LEU A 241 -23.95 -26.73 3.56
CA LEU A 241 -25.36 -26.42 3.91
C LEU A 241 -26.38 -26.84 2.85
N ILE A 242 -26.10 -27.94 2.12
CA ILE A 242 -27.14 -28.66 1.37
C ILE A 242 -26.97 -30.17 1.59
N SER A 243 -27.57 -30.67 2.68
CA SER A 243 -28.09 -32.04 2.85
C SER A 243 -29.10 -32.03 3.99
#